data_AF-A0A225DGD0-F1
#
_entry.id   AF-A0A225DGD0-F1
#
_cell.length_a   1.000
_cell.length_b   1.000
_cell.length_c   1.000
_cell.angle_alpha   90.00
_cell.angle_beta   90.00
_cell.angle_gamma   90.00
#
_symmetry.space_group_name_H-M   'P 1'
#
loop_
_entity.id
_entity.type
_entity.pdbx_description
1 polymer ?
#
loop_
_entity_poly.entity_id
_entity_poly.type
_entity_poly.pdbx_seq_one_letter_code
_entity_poly.pdbx_strand_id
1 'polypeptide(L)'
;MTAPSISTVVRELLTGDINMTADDIIQKARTRGVTAPPVSIRDVVYNIRSELKKRIAVTGTVLPKQKQAVAAAAAAAPIAPSVHANGTPDLATVFGNVTLVSQLVEKGGVTLLREVAEAVQVCGGTETFLKHLDLVAGIRASEKTA
;
A
#
# COMPACT_ATOMS: atom_id res chain seq x y z
N MET A 1 15.31 27.06 12.38
CA MET A 1 13.92 26.57 12.42
C MET A 1 13.53 26.24 10.98
N THR A 2 13.44 24.96 10.62
CA THR A 2 13.19 24.52 9.24
C THR A 2 11.72 24.74 8.90
N ALA A 3 11.43 25.55 7.88
CA ALA A 3 10.06 25.85 7.49
C ALA A 3 9.33 24.55 7.07
N PRO A 4 8.15 24.24 7.63
CA PRO A 4 7.40 23.06 7.24
C PRO A 4 6.97 23.18 5.79
N SER A 5 7.30 22.15 4.99
CA SER A 5 6.97 22.13 3.57
C SER A 5 5.46 21.99 3.37
N ILE A 6 4.90 22.80 2.45
CA ILE A 6 3.46 22.86 2.12
C ILE A 6 2.91 21.44 1.92
N SER A 7 3.61 20.62 1.12
CA SER A 7 3.20 19.26 0.77
C SER A 7 3.14 18.32 1.97
N THR A 8 4.03 18.47 2.94
CA THR A 8 4.07 17.63 4.14
C THR A 8 2.88 17.93 5.05
N VAL A 9 2.62 19.22 5.31
CA VAL A 9 1.52 19.67 6.15
C VAL A 9 0.17 19.34 5.51
N VAL A 10 0.03 19.56 4.20
CA VAL A 10 -1.20 19.25 3.46
C VAL A 10 -1.48 17.75 3.41
N ARG A 11 -0.44 16.91 3.24
CA ARG A 11 -0.59 15.46 3.27
C ARG A 11 -1.00 14.97 4.66
N GLU A 12 -0.43 15.48 5.74
CA GLU A 12 -0.80 15.13 7.11
C GLU A 12 -2.29 15.45 7.37
N LEU A 13 -2.73 16.65 6.98
CA LEU A 13 -4.13 17.08 7.12
C LEU A 13 -5.10 16.22 6.30
N LEU A 14 -4.77 15.91 5.04
CA LEU A 14 -5.61 15.09 4.16
C LEU A 14 -5.58 13.60 4.50
N THR A 15 -4.54 13.12 5.19
CA THR A 15 -4.47 11.73 5.67
C THR A 15 -5.35 11.55 6.91
N GLY A 16 -5.49 12.58 7.75
CA GLY A 16 -6.44 12.60 8.85
C GLY A 16 -7.90 12.69 8.39
N ASP A 17 -8.19 13.59 7.44
CA ASP A 17 -9.54 13.79 6.90
C ASP A 17 -9.52 14.13 5.40
N ILE A 18 -9.73 13.12 4.56
CA ILE A 18 -9.62 13.26 3.10
C ILE A 18 -10.71 14.15 2.46
N ASN A 19 -11.85 14.29 3.14
CA ASN A 19 -13.02 15.05 2.65
C ASN A 19 -13.03 16.52 3.08
N MET A 20 -12.01 16.97 3.82
CA MET A 20 -11.91 18.34 4.30
C MET A 20 -11.88 19.35 3.15
N THR A 21 -12.52 20.51 3.28
CA THR A 21 -12.55 21.53 2.22
C THR A 21 -11.18 22.17 2.03
N ALA A 22 -10.88 22.60 0.79
CA ALA A 22 -9.57 23.17 0.48
C ALA A 22 -9.29 24.46 1.27
N ASP A 23 -10.30 25.31 1.47
CA ASP A 23 -10.20 26.53 2.26
C ASP A 23 -9.89 26.27 3.74
N ASP A 24 -10.44 25.21 4.32
CA ASP A 24 -10.19 24.83 5.72
C ASP A 24 -8.76 24.26 5.86
N ILE A 25 -8.29 23.51 4.86
CA ILE A 25 -6.89 23.04 4.80
C ILE A 25 -5.93 24.21 4.65
N ILE A 26 -6.26 25.24 3.85
CA ILE A 26 -5.44 26.44 3.71
C ILE A 26 -5.35 27.19 5.04
N GLN A 27 -6.47 27.32 5.76
CA GLN A 27 -6.50 27.96 7.09
C GLN A 27 -5.63 27.18 8.08
N LYS A 28 -5.75 25.85 8.14
CA LYS A 28 -4.92 25.01 9.04
C LYS A 28 -3.46 24.93 8.62
N ALA A 29 -3.16 24.94 7.32
CA ALA A 29 -1.78 24.98 6.83
C ALA A 29 -1.10 26.29 7.24
N ARG A 30 -1.82 27.41 7.17
CA ARG A 30 -1.31 28.72 7.60
C ARG A 30 -1.09 28.80 9.11
N THR A 31 -1.97 28.25 9.93
CA THR A 31 -1.73 28.17 11.39
C THR A 31 -0.55 27.28 11.75
N ARG A 32 -0.19 26.32 10.89
CA ARG A 32 1.02 25.48 10.98
C ARG A 32 2.29 26.15 10.44
N GLY A 33 2.23 27.43 10.05
CA GLY A 33 3.39 28.19 9.59
C GLY A 33 3.67 28.11 8.09
N VAL A 34 2.73 27.60 7.29
CA VAL A 34 2.85 27.65 5.83
C VAL A 34 2.57 29.07 5.34
N THR A 35 3.61 29.76 4.87
CA THR A 35 3.56 31.15 4.37
C THR A 35 3.25 31.26 2.87
N ALA A 36 2.96 30.15 2.20
CA ALA A 36 2.74 30.11 0.77
C ALA A 36 1.43 30.81 0.33
N PRO A 37 1.34 31.23 -0.95
CA PRO A 37 0.11 31.76 -1.52
C PRO A 37 -1.03 30.75 -1.44
N PRO A 38 -2.26 31.18 -1.13
CA PRO A 38 -3.40 30.27 -0.94
C PRO A 38 -3.76 29.52 -2.22
N VAL A 39 -3.50 30.12 -3.38
CA VAL A 39 -3.67 29.47 -4.69
C VAL A 39 -2.74 28.27 -4.83
N SER A 40 -1.45 28.44 -4.54
CA SER A 40 -0.46 27.35 -4.59
C SER A 40 -0.76 26.23 -3.59
N ILE A 41 -1.25 26.58 -2.40
CA ILE A 41 -1.68 25.56 -1.41
C ILE A 41 -2.88 24.79 -1.94
N ARG A 42 -3.85 25.47 -2.58
CA ARG A 42 -5.04 24.85 -3.16
C ARG A 42 -4.70 23.85 -4.27
N ASP A 43 -3.76 24.17 -5.16
CA ASP A 43 -3.26 23.24 -6.18
C ASP A 43 -2.61 22.00 -5.56
N VAL A 44 -1.77 22.20 -4.55
CA VAL A 44 -1.11 21.10 -3.82
C VAL A 44 -2.15 20.22 -3.10
N VAL A 45 -3.21 20.81 -2.54
CA VAL A 45 -4.33 20.09 -1.92
C VAL A 45 -5.05 19.19 -2.93
N TYR A 46 -5.41 19.72 -4.10
CA TYR A 46 -6.11 18.93 -5.12
C TYR A 46 -5.22 17.80 -5.65
N ASN A 47 -3.93 18.08 -5.87
CA ASN A 47 -2.99 17.08 -6.34
C ASN A 47 -2.80 15.94 -5.31
N ILE A 48 -2.55 16.29 -4.05
CA ILE A 48 -2.38 15.30 -2.97
C ILE A 48 -3.68 14.54 -2.69
N ARG A 49 -4.85 15.18 -2.74
CA ARG A 49 -6.14 14.52 -2.55
C ARG A 49 -6.44 13.54 -3.70
N SER A 50 -6.15 13.92 -4.94
CA SER A 50 -6.28 13.02 -6.09
C SER A 50 -5.36 11.80 -5.95
N GLU A 51 -4.11 12.02 -5.52
CA GLU A 51 -3.16 10.94 -5.24
C GLU A 51 -3.63 10.01 -4.12
N LEU A 52 -4.14 10.54 -3.00
CA LEU A 52 -4.66 9.74 -1.90
C LEU A 52 -5.92 8.98 -2.30
N LYS A 53 -6.85 9.62 -3.04
CA LYS A 53 -8.09 8.99 -3.49
C LYS A 53 -7.83 7.89 -4.53
N LYS A 54 -6.85 8.07 -5.43
CA LYS A 54 -6.40 7.01 -6.36
C LYS A 54 -5.82 5.82 -5.60
N ARG A 55 -4.99 6.07 -4.58
CA ARG A 55 -4.43 5.00 -3.73
C ARG A 55 -5.51 4.23 -2.97
N ILE A 56 -6.56 4.90 -2.50
CA ILE A 56 -7.71 4.27 -1.84
C ILE A 56 -8.60 3.51 -2.84
N ALA A 57 -8.86 4.07 -4.03
CA ALA A 57 -9.71 3.44 -5.04
C ALA A 57 -9.10 2.17 -5.65
N VAL A 58 -7.77 2.15 -5.86
CA VAL A 58 -7.04 0.95 -6.27
C VAL A 58 -7.08 -0.13 -5.17
N THR A 59 -7.24 0.26 -3.92
CA THR A 59 -7.42 -0.66 -2.78
C THR A 59 -8.89 -1.11 -2.60
N GLY A 60 -9.86 -0.45 -3.25
CA GLY A 60 -11.30 -0.64 -3.02
C GLY A 60 -12.11 -1.27 -4.16
N THR A 61 -11.49 -1.66 -5.29
CA THR A 61 -12.20 -2.26 -6.44
C THR A 61 -11.90 -3.75 -6.59
N VAL A 62 -12.52 -4.56 -5.75
CA VAL A 62 -12.78 -5.99 -6.04
C VAL A 62 -14.22 -6.31 -5.64
N LEU A 63 -15.16 -6.09 -6.58
CA LEU A 63 -16.52 -6.62 -6.51
C LEU A 63 -16.53 -8.03 -7.13
N PRO A 64 -17.08 -9.07 -6.48
CA PRO A 64 -17.53 -10.26 -7.18
C PRO A 64 -19.06 -10.22 -7.37
N LYS A 65 -19.50 -10.15 -8.62
CA LYS A 65 -20.89 -10.45 -9.01
C LYS A 65 -21.07 -11.98 -8.94
N GLN A 66 -22.09 -12.39 -8.18
CA GLN A 66 -22.48 -13.77 -7.87
C GLN A 66 -22.56 -14.71 -9.08
N LYS A 67 -22.24 -15.98 -8.84
CA LYS A 67 -23.19 -17.05 -9.23
C LYS A 67 -23.26 -18.12 -8.12
N GLN A 68 -24.48 -18.28 -7.65
CA GLN A 68 -24.94 -19.06 -6.52
C GLN A 68 -25.16 -20.52 -6.97
N ALA A 69 -24.75 -21.49 -6.16
CA ALA A 69 -25.27 -22.85 -6.24
C ALA A 69 -25.43 -23.42 -4.83
N VAL A 70 -26.69 -23.67 -4.48
CA VAL A 70 -27.20 -24.28 -3.26
C VAL A 70 -26.95 -25.78 -3.31
N ALA A 71 -26.52 -26.40 -2.21
CA ALA A 71 -27.00 -27.71 -1.79
C ALA A 71 -26.60 -27.99 -0.33
N ALA A 72 -27.60 -28.34 0.46
CA ALA A 72 -27.50 -28.78 1.83
C ALA A 72 -26.88 -30.17 1.94
N ALA A 73 -26.23 -30.47 3.07
CA ALA A 73 -26.42 -31.71 3.82
C ALA A 73 -25.64 -31.67 5.14
N ALA A 74 -26.36 -32.05 6.19
CA ALA A 74 -25.86 -32.24 7.55
C ALA A 74 -24.90 -33.45 7.64
N ALA A 75 -23.95 -33.40 8.58
CA ALA A 75 -23.69 -34.44 9.59
C ALA A 75 -22.34 -34.23 10.30
N ALA A 76 -22.40 -34.35 11.63
CA ALA A 76 -21.38 -34.52 12.67
C ALA A 76 -19.91 -34.86 12.30
N ALA A 77 -18.97 -34.13 12.92
CA ALA A 77 -17.79 -34.66 13.66
C ALA A 77 -17.01 -33.48 14.31
N PRO A 78 -16.38 -33.64 15.50
CA PRO A 78 -15.60 -32.58 16.13
C PRO A 78 -14.19 -32.54 15.52
N ILE A 79 -13.94 -31.57 14.65
CA ILE A 79 -12.61 -31.29 14.09
C ILE A 79 -12.06 -29.99 14.67
N ALA A 80 -10.89 -30.14 15.31
CA ALA A 80 -9.76 -29.21 15.51
C ALA A 80 -9.98 -27.68 15.47
N PRO A 81 -9.23 -26.91 16.29
CA PRO A 81 -9.31 -25.45 16.29
C PRO A 81 -8.66 -24.89 15.03
N SER A 82 -9.42 -24.75 13.95
CA SER A 82 -9.04 -23.90 12.83
C SER A 82 -9.45 -22.48 13.16
N VAL A 83 -8.53 -21.80 13.85
CA VAL A 83 -8.44 -20.34 13.89
C VAL A 83 -8.26 -19.82 12.47
N HIS A 84 -9.36 -19.63 11.76
CA HIS A 84 -9.44 -18.70 10.65
C HIS A 84 -10.32 -17.53 11.07
N ALA A 85 -9.88 -16.84 12.11
CA ALA A 85 -10.19 -15.44 12.26
C ALA A 85 -9.39 -14.70 11.18
N ASN A 86 -9.97 -14.50 10.01
CA ASN A 86 -9.52 -13.43 9.12
C ASN A 86 -10.05 -12.11 9.69
N GLY A 87 -9.57 -11.80 10.90
CA GLY A 87 -9.72 -10.51 11.54
C GLY A 87 -8.67 -9.57 10.97
N THR A 88 -9.03 -8.29 10.91
CA THR A 88 -8.13 -7.13 10.77
C THR A 88 -6.67 -7.45 11.03
N PRO A 89 -5.71 -7.08 10.15
CA PRO A 89 -4.31 -7.35 10.38
C PRO A 89 -3.94 -6.81 11.76
N ASP A 90 -3.62 -7.74 12.66
CA ASP A 90 -3.28 -7.42 14.03
C ASP A 90 -2.13 -6.40 14.01
N LEU A 91 -2.22 -5.38 14.85
CA LEU A 91 -1.29 -4.25 14.80
C LEU A 91 0.17 -4.72 14.97
N ALA A 92 0.40 -5.81 15.72
CA ALA A 92 1.73 -6.41 15.84
C ALA A 92 2.21 -7.04 14.52
N THR A 93 1.29 -7.58 13.72
CA THR A 93 1.58 -8.06 12.36
C THR A 93 1.95 -6.91 11.44
N VAL A 94 1.25 -5.77 11.52
CA VAL A 94 1.59 -4.57 10.73
C VAL A 94 2.96 -4.02 11.11
N PHE A 95 3.27 -3.91 12.42
CA PHE A 95 4.59 -3.48 12.88
C PHE A 95 5.70 -4.44 12.47
N GLY A 96 5.45 -5.75 12.53
CA GLY A 96 6.37 -6.76 12.01
C GLY A 96 6.66 -6.57 10.52
N ASN A 97 5.62 -6.36 9.71
CA ASN A 97 5.76 -6.13 8.28
C ASN A 97 6.53 -4.84 7.97
N VAL A 98 6.25 -3.75 8.68
CA VAL A 98 6.99 -2.48 8.52
C VAL A 98 8.46 -2.64 8.88
N THR A 99 8.77 -3.39 9.94
CA THR A 99 10.15 -3.66 10.37
C THR A 99 10.91 -4.47 9.31
N LEU A 100 10.27 -5.47 8.70
CA LEU A 100 10.85 -6.24 7.60
C LEU A 100 11.11 -5.38 6.36
N VAL A 101 10.15 -4.53 5.97
CA VAL A 101 10.32 -3.61 4.84
C VAL A 101 11.46 -2.63 5.11
N SER A 102 11.57 -2.09 6.33
CA SER A 102 12.68 -1.20 6.70
C SER A 102 14.04 -1.88 6.55
N GLN A 103 14.19 -3.11 7.02
CA GLN A 103 15.45 -3.87 6.87
C GLN A 103 15.77 -4.17 5.39
N LEU A 104 14.77 -4.47 4.57
CA LEU A 104 14.99 -4.68 3.13
C LEU A 104 15.39 -3.37 2.44
N VAL A 105 14.81 -2.25 2.85
CA VAL A 105 15.19 -0.91 2.37
C VAL A 105 16.63 -0.58 2.73
N GLU A 106 17.11 -0.96 3.92
CA GLU A 106 18.53 -0.78 4.28
C GLU A 106 19.48 -1.60 3.41
N LYS A 107 19.05 -2.79 2.94
CA LYS A 107 19.88 -3.70 2.14
C LYS A 107 19.88 -3.40 0.64
N GLY A 108 18.74 -2.94 0.10
CA GLY A 108 18.53 -2.79 -1.35
C GLY A 108 18.05 -1.41 -1.79
N GLY A 109 17.72 -0.53 -0.86
CA GLY A 109 17.10 0.76 -1.14
C GLY A 109 15.62 0.65 -1.50
N VAL A 110 14.89 1.75 -1.31
CA VAL A 110 13.43 1.82 -1.59
C VAL A 110 13.13 1.61 -3.07
N THR A 111 14.01 2.04 -3.97
CA THR A 111 13.81 1.94 -5.42
C THR A 111 13.80 0.49 -5.88
N LEU A 112 14.78 -0.32 -5.45
CA LEU A 112 14.85 -1.73 -5.81
C LEU A 112 13.64 -2.50 -5.28
N LEU A 113 13.21 -2.22 -4.05
CA LEU A 113 12.02 -2.86 -3.48
C LEU A 113 10.75 -2.52 -4.27
N ARG A 114 10.64 -1.26 -4.74
CA ARG A 114 9.54 -0.84 -5.59
C ARG A 114 9.58 -1.57 -6.92
N GLU A 115 10.72 -1.65 -7.57
CA GLU A 115 10.88 -2.36 -8.85
C GLU A 115 10.54 -3.85 -8.70
N VAL A 116 10.95 -4.49 -7.61
CA VAL A 116 10.60 -5.89 -7.31
C VAL A 116 9.09 -6.04 -7.08
N ALA A 117 8.46 -5.13 -6.34
CA ALA A 117 7.01 -5.16 -6.14
C ALA A 117 6.24 -4.97 -7.45
N GLU A 118 6.70 -4.08 -8.33
CA GLU A 118 6.15 -3.90 -9.67
C GLU A 118 6.34 -5.15 -10.53
N ALA A 119 7.51 -5.78 -10.49
CA ALA A 119 7.77 -7.04 -11.21
C ALA A 119 6.84 -8.17 -10.72
N VAL A 120 6.64 -8.30 -9.41
CA VAL A 120 5.69 -9.26 -8.83
C VAL A 120 4.26 -8.99 -9.29
N GLN A 121 3.86 -7.71 -9.35
CA GLN A 121 2.54 -7.31 -9.83
C GLN A 121 2.35 -7.63 -11.32
N VAL A 122 3.35 -7.36 -12.15
CA VAL A 122 3.33 -7.67 -13.60
C VAL A 122 3.32 -9.18 -13.85
N CYS A 123 4.02 -9.96 -13.03
CA CYS A 123 3.98 -11.42 -13.10
C CYS A 123 2.65 -12.04 -12.63
N GLY A 124 1.72 -11.24 -12.10
CA GLY A 124 0.41 -11.73 -11.63
C GLY A 124 0.47 -12.43 -10.27
N GLY A 125 1.51 -12.18 -9.47
CA GLY A 125 1.66 -12.72 -8.12
C GLY A 125 3.07 -13.23 -7.79
N THR A 126 3.29 -13.45 -6.49
CA THR A 126 4.58 -13.88 -5.94
C THR A 126 4.99 -15.27 -6.44
N GLU A 127 4.06 -16.21 -6.54
CA GLU A 127 4.35 -17.57 -7.01
C GLU A 127 4.88 -17.59 -8.45
N THR A 128 4.26 -16.82 -9.34
CA THR A 128 4.70 -16.72 -10.74
C THR A 128 6.05 -16.02 -10.84
N PHE A 129 6.26 -14.95 -10.07
CA PHE A 129 7.54 -14.24 -10.01
C PHE A 129 8.68 -15.15 -9.51
N LEU A 130 8.44 -15.96 -8.47
CA LEU A 130 9.43 -16.92 -7.96
C LEU A 130 9.80 -17.97 -9.00
N LYS A 131 8.84 -18.48 -9.78
CA LYS A 131 9.14 -19.40 -10.90
C LYS A 131 10.03 -18.75 -11.97
N HIS A 132 9.81 -17.47 -12.28
CA HIS A 132 10.66 -16.75 -13.23
C HIS A 132 12.05 -16.47 -12.66
N LEU A 133 12.16 -16.15 -11.37
CA LEU A 133 13.45 -15.99 -10.70
C LEU A 133 14.25 -17.29 -10.68
N ASP A 134 13.61 -18.42 -10.39
CA ASP A 134 14.26 -19.73 -10.39
C ASP A 134 14.77 -20.10 -11.79
N LEU A 135 13.97 -19.84 -12.83
CA LEU A 135 14.37 -20.03 -14.22
C LEU A 135 15.59 -19.17 -14.59
N VAL A 136 15.58 -17.88 -14.24
CA VAL A 136 16.70 -16.96 -14.50
C VAL A 136 17.94 -17.34 -13.70
N ALA A 137 17.78 -17.79 -12.45
CA ALA A 137 18.87 -18.28 -11.64
C ALA A 137 19.50 -19.55 -12.24
N GLY A 138 18.67 -20.46 -12.76
CA GLY A 138 19.12 -21.66 -13.48
C GLY A 138 19.97 -21.32 -14.71
N ILE A 139 19.50 -20.39 -15.56
CA ILE A 139 20.23 -19.95 -16.77
C ILE A 139 21.57 -19.33 -16.38
N ARG A 140 21.58 -18.42 -15.40
CA ARG A 140 22.82 -17.76 -14.95
C ARG A 140 23.81 -18.70 -14.29
N ALA A 141 23.32 -19.72 -13.57
CA ALA A 141 24.18 -20.74 -12.98
C ALA A 141 24.82 -21.63 -14.05
N SER A 142 24.06 -21.98 -15.09
CA SER A 142 24.58 -22.72 -16.25
C SER A 142 25.61 -21.91 -17.06
N GLU A 143 25.42 -20.61 -17.24
CA GLU A 143 26.42 -19.74 -17.91
C GLU A 143 27.71 -19.55 -17.10
N LYS A 144 27.65 -19.62 -15.77
CA LYS A 144 28.84 -19.47 -14.91
C LYS A 144 29.75 -20.71 -14.87
N THR A 145 29.31 -21.83 -15.44
CA THR A 145 30.00 -23.12 -15.39
C THR A 145 30.50 -23.57 -16.78
N ALA A 146 30.32 -22.74 -17.81
CA ALA A 146 30.87 -22.90 -19.15
C ALA A 146 32.06 -21.95 -19.34
#